data_AF-A0A5A7RWB6-F1
#
_entry.id   AF-A0A5A7RWB6-F1
#
_cell.length_a   1.000
_cell.length_b   1.000
_cell.length_c   1.000
_cell.angle_alpha   90.00
_cell.angle_beta   90.00
_cell.angle_gamma   90.00
#
_symmetry.space_group_name_H-M   'P 1'
#
loop_
_entity.id
_entity.type
_entity.pdbx_description
1 polymer ?
#
loop_
_entity_poly.entity_id
_entity_poly.type
_entity_poly.pdbx_seq_one_letter_code
_entity_poly.pdbx_strand_id
1 'polypeptide(L)' 'MNVKINAGVVISILSIAAGLIFYIGWNAKYSAWTDVGVYSVTAILVAFGIGGYLLSTLPKKED' A
#
# COMPACT_ATOMS: atom_id res chain seq x y z
N MET A 1 -16.25 3.92 -12.60
CA MET A 1 -15.37 4.89 -11.90
C MET A 1 -14.23 5.24 -12.85
N ASN A 2 -14.14 6.47 -13.36
CA ASN A 2 -13.04 6.87 -14.24
C ASN A 2 -11.90 7.40 -13.35
N VAL A 3 -10.94 6.53 -13.02
CA VAL A 3 -9.85 6.87 -12.10
C VAL A 3 -8.89 7.82 -12.80
N LYS A 4 -8.89 9.10 -12.41
CA LYS A 4 -7.86 10.04 -12.85
C LYS A 4 -6.56 9.75 -12.10
N ILE A 5 -5.58 9.18 -12.82
CA ILE A 5 -4.24 8.97 -12.29
C ILE A 5 -3.64 10.33 -11.91
N ASN A 6 -3.33 10.48 -10.64
CA ASN A 6 -2.69 11.66 -10.07
C ASN A 6 -1.56 11.21 -9.12
N ALA A 7 -0.78 12.15 -8.61
CA ALA A 7 0.35 11.83 -7.73
C ALA A 7 -0.06 11.00 -6.51
N GLY A 8 -1.21 11.29 -5.90
CA GLY A 8 -1.74 10.52 -4.76
C GLY A 8 -2.04 9.06 -5.12
N VAL A 9 -2.68 8.82 -6.27
CA VAL A 9 -2.93 7.46 -6.79
C VAL A 9 -1.61 6.71 -7.04
N VAL A 10 -0.63 7.37 -7.67
CA VAL A 10 0.68 6.74 -7.96
C VAL A 10 1.41 6.37 -6.68
N ILE A 11 1.53 7.30 -5.71
CA ILE A 11 2.17 7.04 -4.42
C ILE A 11 1.48 5.90 -3.66
N SER A 12 0.15 5.86 -3.72
CA SER A 12 -0.65 4.83 -3.08
C SER A 12 -0.36 3.45 -3.65
N ILE A 13 -0.34 3.31 -4.98
CA ILE A 13 0.00 2.05 -5.65
C ILE A 13 1.44 1.64 -5.32
N LEU A 14 2.40 2.57 -5.32
CA LEU A 14 3.78 2.30 -4.95
C LEU A 14 3.90 1.82 -3.49
N SER A 15 3.12 2.39 -2.56
CA SER A 15 3.08 1.94 -1.16
C SER A 15 2.59 0.50 -1.02
N ILE A 16 1.50 0.14 -1.72
CA ILE A 16 0.99 -1.24 -1.73
C ILE A 16 2.04 -2.18 -2.32
N ALA A 17 2.61 -1.82 -3.48
CA ALA A 17 3.63 -2.63 -4.13
C ALA A 17 4.87 -2.82 -3.24
N ALA A 18 5.33 -1.77 -2.57
CA ALA A 18 6.45 -1.84 -1.63
C ALA A 18 6.15 -2.79 -0.46
N GLY A 19 4.94 -2.74 0.11
CA GLY A 19 4.52 -3.69 1.16
C GLY A 19 4.55 -5.14 0.70
N LEU A 20 4.04 -5.43 -0.50
CA LEU A 20 4.03 -6.78 -1.06
C LEU A 20 5.45 -7.28 -1.41
N ILE A 21 6.26 -6.43 -2.02
CA ILE A 21 7.66 -6.75 -2.37
C ILE A 21 8.47 -6.99 -1.09
N PHE A 22 8.31 -6.15 -0.07
CA PHE A 22 8.95 -6.33 1.23
C PHE A 22 8.55 -7.68 1.85
N TYR A 23 7.25 -7.97 1.92
CA TYR A 23 6.75 -9.21 2.50
C TYR A 23 7.35 -10.43 1.80
N ILE A 24 7.23 -10.52 0.48
CA ILE A 24 7.73 -11.68 -0.28
C ILE A 24 9.25 -11.77 -0.18
N GLY A 25 9.97 -10.65 -0.38
CA GLY A 25 11.43 -10.63 -0.38
C GLY A 25 12.04 -10.98 0.98
N TRP A 26 11.46 -10.47 2.07
CA TRP A 26 11.93 -10.77 3.42
C TRP A 26 11.71 -12.25 3.76
N ASN A 27 10.53 -12.77 3.43
CA ASN A 27 10.19 -14.16 3.69
C ASN A 27 11.00 -15.14 2.85
N ALA A 28 11.27 -14.82 1.59
CA ALA A 28 12.16 -15.63 0.75
C ALA A 28 13.59 -15.71 1.31
N LYS A 29 14.07 -14.63 1.93
CA LYS A 29 15.44 -14.55 2.46
C LYS A 29 15.59 -15.16 3.86
N TYR A 30 14.62 -14.96 4.73
CA TYR A 30 14.72 -15.29 6.16
C TYR A 30 13.72 -16.36 6.63
N SER A 31 12.85 -16.87 5.75
CA SER A 31 11.79 -17.84 6.08
C SER A 31 10.84 -17.40 7.21
N ALA A 32 10.63 -16.09 7.34
CA ALA A 32 9.92 -15.45 8.45
C ALA A 32 8.39 -15.31 8.22
N TRP A 33 7.75 -16.30 7.60
CA TRP A 33 6.39 -16.19 7.04
C TRP A 33 5.29 -15.84 8.04
N THR A 34 5.54 -16.04 9.33
CA THR A 34 4.61 -15.78 10.44
C THR A 34 5.14 -14.75 11.44
N ASP A 35 6.21 -14.06 11.08
CA ASP A 35 6.84 -13.07 11.94
C ASP A 35 5.97 -11.81 12.07
N VAL A 36 5.65 -11.46 13.32
CA VAL A 36 4.79 -10.32 13.64
C VAL A 36 5.40 -8.98 13.22
N GLY A 37 6.73 -8.85 13.23
CA GLY A 37 7.44 -7.65 12.79
C GLY A 37 7.30 -7.46 11.27
N VAL A 38 7.47 -8.53 10.50
CA VAL A 38 7.29 -8.53 9.04
C VAL A 38 5.84 -8.17 8.68
N TYR A 39 4.86 -8.74 9.39
CA TYR A 39 3.45 -8.38 9.22
C TYR A 39 3.17 -6.93 9.57
N SER A 40 3.74 -6.40 10.65
CA SER A 40 3.50 -5.02 11.08
C SER A 40 3.94 -4.00 10.01
N VAL A 41 5.13 -4.18 9.44
CA VAL A 41 5.64 -3.31 8.36
C VAL A 41 4.77 -3.45 7.10
N THR A 42 4.45 -4.67 6.71
CA THR A 42 3.63 -4.96 5.52
C THR A 42 2.23 -4.35 5.65
N ALA A 43 1.57 -4.55 6.80
CA ALA A 43 0.23 -4.08 7.06
C ALA A 43 0.15 -2.54 7.01
N ILE A 44 1.14 -1.84 7.59
CA ILE A 44 1.21 -0.38 7.54
C ILE A 44 1.32 0.11 6.09
N LEU A 45 2.26 -0.42 5.30
CA LEU A 45 2.46 0.01 3.91
C LEU A 45 1.23 -0.24 3.03
N VAL A 46 0.61 -1.41 3.20
CA VAL A 46 -0.61 -1.76 2.46
C VAL A 46 -1.79 -0.91 2.92
N ALA A 47 -1.98 -0.71 4.23
CA ALA A 47 -3.09 0.10 4.76
C ALA A 47 -2.99 1.56 4.32
N PHE A 48 -1.82 2.18 4.39
CA PHE A 48 -1.60 3.54 3.89
C PHE A 48 -1.79 3.62 2.37
N GLY A 49 -1.36 2.60 1.63
CA GLY A 49 -1.56 2.53 0.20
C GLY A 49 -3.04 2.44 -0.17
N ILE A 50 -3.81 1.59 0.50
CA ILE A 50 -5.27 1.48 0.29
C ILE A 50 -5.96 2.78 0.69
N GLY A 51 -5.66 3.31 1.88
CA GLY A 51 -6.25 4.55 2.38
C GLY A 51 -5.95 5.75 1.47
N GLY A 52 -4.69 5.91 1.06
CA GLY A 52 -4.27 6.95 0.12
C GLY A 52 -4.95 6.81 -1.25
N TYR A 53 -5.14 5.59 -1.74
CA TYR A 53 -5.82 5.35 -3.01
C TYR A 53 -7.28 5.77 -2.92
N LEU A 54 -7.97 5.38 -1.85
CA LEU A 54 -9.36 5.77 -1.61
C LEU A 54 -9.47 7.30 -1.53
N LEU A 55 -8.66 7.95 -0.71
CA LEU A 55 -8.64 9.42 -0.60
C LEU A 55 -8.36 10.13 -1.93
N SER A 56 -7.50 9.56 -2.76
CA SER A 56 -7.13 10.14 -4.05
C SER A 56 -8.15 9.90 -5.16
N THR A 57 -9.11 9.00 -4.93
CA THR A 57 -10.16 8.63 -5.90
C THR A 57 -11.56 9.03 -5.47
N LEU A 58 -11.74 9.44 -4.21
CA LEU A 58 -13.00 9.99 -3.73
C LEU A 58 -13.34 11.29 -4.50
N PRO A 59 -14.61 11.48 -4.90
CA PRO A 59 -15.05 12.73 -5.49
C PRO A 59 -14.86 13.85 -4.46
N LYS A 60 -14.11 14.89 -4.82
CA LYS A 60 -14.04 16.11 -4.03
C LYS A 60 -15.45 16.67 -3.93
N LYS A 61 -15.95 16.86 -2.71
CA LYS A 61 -17.07 17.79 -2.49
C LYS A 61 -16.57 19.17 -2.90
N GLU A 62 -17.24 19.79 -3.86
CA GLU A 62 -17.12 21.23 -4.08
C GLU A 62 -17.78 21.90 -2.86
N ASP A 63 -16.97 22.64 -2.09
CA ASP A 63 -17.44 23.58 -1.06
C ASP A 63 -17.93 24.87 -1.73
#